data_AF-A0A838ZGM5-F1
#
_entry.id   AF-A0A838ZGM5-F1
#
_cell.length_a   1.000
_cell.length_b   1.000
_cell.length_c   1.000
_cell.angle_alpha   90.00
_cell.angle_beta   90.00
_cell.angle_gamma   90.00
#
_symmetry.space_group_name_H-M   'P 1'
#
loop_
_entity.id
_entity.type
_entity.pdbx_description
1 polymer ?
#
loop_
_entity_poly.entity_id
_entity_poly.type
_entity_poly.pdbx_seq_one_letter_code
_entity_poly.pdbx_strand_id
1 'polypeptide(L)' 'MKISPSILVGLIIIILGLVLVIAGAVLKINQYSDGWITGNNLIIIGMAVELIGIFIAVSLFTKSLKK' A
#
# COMPACT_ATOMS: atom_id res chain seq x y z
N MET A 1 15.90 8.37 -16.32
CA MET A 1 15.68 6.92 -16.03
C MET A 1 14.34 6.51 -16.62
N LYS A 2 14.27 5.46 -17.44
CA LYS A 2 12.98 4.88 -17.86
C LYS A 2 12.43 4.10 -16.67
N ILE A 3 11.26 4.47 -16.16
CA ILE A 3 10.58 3.69 -15.11
C ILE A 3 10.28 2.32 -15.71
N SER A 4 10.85 1.26 -15.13
CA SER A 4 10.52 -0.09 -15.59
C SER A 4 9.06 -0.40 -15.25
N PRO A 5 8.34 -1.17 -16.08
CA PRO A 5 6.98 -1.60 -15.76
C PRO A 5 6.87 -2.25 -14.38
N SER A 6 7.94 -2.90 -13.92
CA SER A 6 8.01 -3.52 -12.60
C SER A 6 8.05 -2.53 -11.43
N ILE A 7 8.75 -1.39 -11.56
CA ILE A 7 8.72 -0.33 -10.53
C ILE A 7 7.34 0.32 -10.46
N LEU A 8 6.66 0.44 -11.62
CA LEU A 8 5.29 0.95 -11.69
C LEU A 8 4.30 0.06 -10.91
N VAL A 9 4.45 -1.27 -10.97
CA VAL A 9 3.62 -2.18 -10.16
C VAL A 9 3.81 -1.94 -8.66
N GLY A 10 5.05 -1.78 -8.20
CA GLY A 10 5.33 -1.46 -6.79
C GLY A 10 4.65 -0.16 -6.36
N LEU A 11 4.72 0.89 -7.19
CA LEU A 11 4.03 2.16 -6.96
C LEU A 11 2.51 2.03 -6.91
N ILE A 12 1.91 1.25 -7.81
CA ILE A 12 0.46 1.01 -7.81
C ILE A 12 0.00 0.33 -6.51
N ILE A 13 0.77 -0.65 -6.03
CA ILE A 13 0.48 -1.34 -4.77
C ILE A 13 0.56 -0.37 -3.59
N ILE A 14 1.55 0.53 -3.56
CA ILE A 14 1.68 1.56 -2.51
C ILE A 14 0.46 2.49 -2.54
N ILE A 15 0.05 2.96 -3.73
CA ILE A 15 -1.14 3.81 -3.88
C ILE A 15 -2.41 3.11 -3.39
N LEU A 16 -2.57 1.81 -3.71
CA LEU A 16 -3.67 0.99 -3.20
C LEU A 16 -3.67 0.91 -1.66
N GLY A 17 -2.50 0.69 -1.06
CA GLY A 17 -2.37 0.68 0.40
C GLY A 17 -2.75 2.02 1.04
N LEU A 18 -2.31 3.14 0.45
CA LEU A 18 -2.67 4.48 0.89
C LEU A 18 -4.19 4.74 0.81
N VAL A 19 -4.84 4.31 -0.26
CA VAL A 19 -6.31 4.41 -0.41
C VAL A 19 -7.02 3.66 0.71
N LEU A 20 -6.54 2.47 1.08
CA LEU A 20 -7.10 1.68 2.20
C LEU A 20 -6.87 2.37 3.55
N VAL A 21 -5.70 2.98 3.78
CA VAL A 21 -5.42 3.76 5.00
C VAL A 21 -6.36 4.96 5.11
N ILE A 22 -6.53 5.71 4.02
CA ILE A 22 -7.44 6.87 3.98
C ILE A 22 -8.88 6.43 4.22
N ALA A 23 -9.35 5.39 3.53
CA ALA A 23 -10.68 4.84 3.74
C ALA A 23 -10.88 4.37 5.19
N GLY A 24 -9.90 3.68 5.76
CA GLY A 24 -9.93 3.25 7.17
C GLY A 24 -9.94 4.42 8.15
N ALA A 25 -9.19 5.48 7.88
CA ALA A 25 -9.23 6.70 8.67
C ALA A 25 -10.61 7.37 8.62
N VAL A 26 -11.24 7.45 7.44
CA VAL A 26 -12.61 7.96 7.30
C VAL A 26 -13.60 7.11 8.10
N LEU A 27 -13.54 5.78 8.01
CA LEU A 27 -14.40 4.90 8.80
C LEU A 27 -14.17 5.07 10.31
N LYS A 28 -12.91 5.23 10.74
CA LYS A 28 -12.54 5.44 12.15
C LYS A 28 -13.10 6.75 12.70
N ILE A 29 -12.99 7.84 11.95
CA ILE A 29 -13.52 9.16 12.34
C ILE A 29 -15.05 9.11 12.48
N ASN A 30 -15.72 8.40 11.57
CA ASN A 30 -17.17 8.24 11.60
C ASN A 30 -17.66 7.13 12.55
N GLN A 31 -16.75 6.52 13.34
CA GLN A 31 -17.05 5.39 14.24
C GLN A 31 -17.78 4.23 13.55
N TYR A 32 -17.57 4.05 12.25
CA TYR A 32 -18.20 2.98 11.48
C TYR A 32 -17.56 1.63 11.84
N SER A 33 -18.41 0.65 12.11
CA SER A 33 -18.01 -0.71 12.44
C SER A 33 -19.07 -1.70 11.96
N ASP A 34 -18.72 -2.55 10.99
CA ASP A 34 -19.54 -3.68 10.56
C ASP A 34 -18.70 -4.96 10.55
N GLY A 35 -18.89 -5.80 11.57
CA GLY A 35 -18.11 -7.02 11.78
C GLY A 35 -16.60 -6.75 11.78
N TRP A 36 -15.90 -7.31 10.80
CA TRP A 36 -14.45 -7.15 10.63
C TRP A 36 -14.06 -5.85 9.91
N ILE A 37 -15.01 -5.14 9.32
CA ILE A 37 -14.78 -3.88 8.61
C ILE A 37 -14.84 -2.75 9.64
N THR A 38 -13.70 -2.52 10.29
CA THR A 38 -13.48 -1.39 11.19
C THR A 38 -12.42 -0.47 10.60
N GLY A 39 -12.45 0.82 10.97
CA GLY A 39 -11.44 1.77 10.52
C GLY A 39 -10.01 1.36 10.88
N ASN A 40 -9.80 0.79 12.08
CA ASN A 40 -8.49 0.28 12.49
C ASN A 40 -8.04 -0.91 11.62
N ASN A 41 -8.94 -1.85 11.33
CA ASN A 41 -8.59 -3.03 10.51
C ASN A 41 -8.20 -2.62 9.08
N LEU A 42 -8.96 -1.69 8.48
CA LEU A 42 -8.67 -1.21 7.13
C LEU A 42 -7.32 -0.45 7.08
N ILE A 43 -6.99 0.32 8.12
CA ILE A 43 -5.68 0.98 8.25
C ILE A 43 -4.57 -0.06 8.32
N ILE A 44 -4.71 -1.09 9.16
CA ILE A 44 -3.69 -2.15 9.30
C ILE A 44 -3.47 -2.87 7.97
N ILE A 45 -4.55 -3.22 7.27
CA ILE A 45 -4.47 -3.85 5.94
C ILE A 45 -3.79 -2.91 4.94
N GLY A 46 -4.16 -1.63 4.92
CA GLY A 46 -3.54 -0.64 4.04
C GLY A 46 -2.04 -0.50 4.28
N MET A 47 -1.61 -0.39 5.53
CA MET A 47 -0.20 -0.35 5.90
C MET A 47 0.56 -1.63 5.50
N ALA A 48 -0.05 -2.81 5.65
CA ALA A 48 0.55 -4.07 5.22
C ALA A 48 0.74 -4.12 3.69
N VAL A 49 -0.26 -3.65 2.93
CA VAL A 49 -0.18 -3.54 1.47
C VAL A 49 0.92 -2.56 1.05
N GLU A 50 1.06 -1.41 1.72
CA GLU A 50 2.15 -0.45 1.45
C GLU A 50 3.53 -1.09 1.67
N LEU A 51 3.72 -1.83 2.77
CA LEU A 51 4.98 -2.52 3.05
C LEU A 51 5.35 -3.52 1.95
N ILE A 52 4.37 -4.27 1.45
CA ILE A 52 4.57 -5.19 0.31
C ILE A 52 4.98 -4.41 -0.94
N GLY A 53 4.28 -3.31 -1.24
CA GLY A 53 4.58 -2.44 -2.38
C GLY A 53 5.99 -1.85 -2.32
N ILE A 54 6.40 -1.35 -1.15
CA ILE A 54 7.74 -0.83 -0.89
C ILE A 54 8.78 -1.94 -1.07
N PHE A 55 8.56 -3.12 -0.49
CA PHE A 55 9.49 -4.25 -0.61
C PHE A 55 9.71 -4.66 -2.07
N ILE A 56 8.65 -4.73 -2.87
CA ILE A 56 8.71 -5.03 -4.30
C ILE A 56 9.47 -3.92 -5.03
N ALA A 57 9.12 -2.65 -4.81
CA ALA A 57 9.75 -1.51 -5.47
C ALA A 57 11.26 -1.47 -5.20
N VAL A 58 11.67 -1.61 -3.93
CA VAL A 58 13.08 -1.64 -3.52
C VAL A 58 13.81 -2.84 -4.12
N SER A 59 13.24 -4.04 -4.03
CA SER A 59 13.87 -5.25 -4.57
C SER A 59 14.14 -5.16 -6.08
N LEU A 60 13.21 -4.58 -6.82
CA LEU A 60 13.34 -4.37 -8.27
C LEU A 60 14.35 -3.26 -8.60
N PHE A 61 14.33 -2.17 -7.84
CA PHE A 61 15.30 -1.09 -7.98
C PHE A 61 16.73 -1.59 -7.72
N THR A 62 16.95 -2.33 -6.62
CA THR A 62 18.26 -2.91 -6.31
C THR A 62 18.72 -3.90 -7.38
N LYS A 63 17.82 -4.72 -7.94
CA LYS A 63 18.16 -5.59 -9.09
C LYS A 63 18.56 -4.80 -10.33
N SER A 64 17.90 -3.66 -10.58
CA SER A 64 18.23 -2.77 -11.71
C SER A 64 19.60 -2.12 -11.56
N LEU A 65 20.07 -1.85 -10.33
CA LEU A 65 21.38 -1.24 -10.07
C LEU A 65 22.54 -2.23 -10.14
N LYS A 66 22.27 -3.53 -9.96
CA LYS A 66 23.28 -4.61 -10.03
C LYS A 66 23.51 -5.13 -11.46
N LYS A 67 22.75 -4.63 -12.44
CA LYS A 67 22.94 -4.89 -13.88
C LYS A 67 23.73 -3.76 -14.51
#